data_AF-A0A7R9R0M7-F1
#
_entry.id   AF-A0A7R9R0M7-F1
#
_cell.length_a   1.000
_cell.length_b   1.000
_cell.length_c   1.000
_cell.angle_alpha   90.00
_cell.angle_beta   90.00
_cell.angle_gamma   90.00
#
_symmetry.space_group_name_H-M   'P 1'
#
loop_
_entity.id
_entity.type
_entity.pdbx_description
1 polymer ?
#
loop_
_entity_poly.entity_id
_entity_poly.type
_entity_poly.pdbx_seq_one_letter_code
_entity_poly.pdbx_strand_id
1 'polypeptide(L)'
;MILTLIEKMVIPCIPVSDVKVRNIAVKSLGLSCLISQELAKKYFALFVQVLNFDSDLPQETALKCIFDILCIHGLSCFDHKSRNKSMNKSKSNTMLTDDNENDKENQSIHNNSRRSVANDGTEDMDDDNDRTIVDESDAEDVLCSESEGQNSDDEDEDSFLSLFIDLLEKHLNSELDAIKLITAQGIGKLFILGRMYSPQLLSKLIILWYDPDSSEELRQFLGVFLPIYSGVNMKANLKGENAF
;
A
#
# COMPACT_ATOMS: atom_id res chain seq x y z
N MET A 1 1.11 -31.98 4.75
CA MET A 1 2.42 -32.65 4.82
C MET A 1 3.57 -31.67 5.10
N ILE A 2 3.76 -30.61 4.30
CA ILE A 2 4.81 -29.59 4.56
C ILE A 2 4.56 -28.85 5.90
N LEU A 3 3.34 -28.36 6.15
CA LEU A 3 2.97 -27.67 7.40
C LEU A 3 3.29 -28.50 8.66
N THR A 4 2.95 -29.79 8.63
CA THR A 4 3.21 -30.75 9.71
C THR A 4 4.69 -31.07 9.90
N LEU A 5 5.53 -30.93 8.88
CA LEU A 5 6.99 -31.06 8.98
C LEU A 5 7.58 -29.80 9.64
N ILE A 6 7.12 -28.61 9.23
CA ILE A 6 7.53 -27.34 9.82
C ILE A 6 7.23 -27.33 11.33
N GLU A 7 5.99 -27.59 11.71
CA GLU A 7 5.53 -27.48 13.10
C GLU A 7 6.17 -28.53 14.03
N LYS A 8 6.49 -29.73 13.52
CA LYS A 8 7.02 -30.83 14.34
C LYS A 8 8.53 -31.01 14.28
N MET A 9 9.22 -30.43 13.30
CA MET A 9 10.68 -30.56 13.17
C MET A 9 11.41 -29.22 13.04
N VAL A 10 10.89 -28.27 12.26
CA VAL A 10 11.58 -26.99 12.03
C VAL A 10 11.44 -26.04 13.23
N ILE A 11 10.23 -25.81 13.72
CA ILE A 11 10.00 -24.91 14.88
C ILE A 11 10.73 -25.39 16.15
N PRO A 12 10.72 -26.69 16.52
CA PRO A 12 11.49 -27.17 17.67
C PRO A 12 13.02 -27.06 17.53
N CYS A 13 13.54 -26.89 16.30
CA CYS A 13 14.98 -26.69 16.08
C CYS A 13 15.44 -25.23 16.27
N ILE A 14 14.52 -24.26 16.36
CA ILE A 14 14.84 -22.84 16.56
C ILE A 14 15.31 -22.51 17.98
N PRO A 15 14.78 -23.08 19.08
CA PRO A 15 15.35 -22.88 20.42
C PRO A 15 16.58 -23.75 20.75
N VAL A 16 17.11 -24.55 19.80
CA VAL A 16 18.23 -25.47 20.06
C VAL A 16 19.55 -24.71 20.24
N SER A 17 20.38 -25.12 21.20
CA SER A 17 21.63 -24.42 21.54
C SER A 17 22.66 -24.38 20.40
N ASP A 18 22.66 -25.36 19.48
CA ASP A 18 23.55 -25.37 18.31
C ASP A 18 23.11 -24.36 17.25
N VAL A 19 23.95 -23.34 17.06
CA VAL A 19 23.82 -22.26 16.06
C VAL A 19 23.60 -22.81 14.64
N LYS A 20 24.26 -23.92 14.27
CA LYS A 20 24.14 -24.52 12.94
C LYS A 20 22.77 -25.15 12.73
N VAL A 21 22.23 -25.81 13.76
CA VAL A 21 20.89 -26.40 13.74
C VAL A 21 19.82 -25.31 13.63
N ARG A 22 19.93 -24.23 14.44
CA ARG A 22 19.05 -23.06 14.31
C ARG A 22 19.10 -22.46 12.90
N ASN A 23 20.30 -22.25 12.36
CA ASN A 23 20.49 -21.69 11.03
C ASN A 23 19.82 -22.55 9.94
N ILE A 24 19.95 -23.89 9.99
CA ILE A 24 19.29 -24.80 9.05
C ILE A 24 17.75 -24.74 9.21
N ALA A 25 17.25 -24.63 10.44
CA ALA A 25 15.82 -24.47 10.70
C ALA A 25 15.27 -23.17 10.09
N VAL A 26 15.96 -22.05 10.29
CA VAL A 26 15.60 -20.74 9.71
C VAL A 26 15.59 -20.80 8.18
N LYS A 27 16.58 -21.44 7.53
CA LYS A 27 16.60 -21.64 6.07
C LYS A 27 15.45 -22.49 5.58
N SER A 28 15.18 -23.61 6.25
CA SER A 28 14.11 -24.53 5.89
C SER A 28 12.72 -23.88 6.03
N LEU A 29 12.55 -23.03 7.05
CA LEU A 29 11.35 -22.23 7.22
C LEU A 29 11.24 -21.16 6.14
N GLY A 30 12.32 -20.42 5.88
CA GLY A 30 12.37 -19.37 4.86
C GLY A 30 11.93 -19.87 3.49
N LEU A 31 12.55 -20.95 3.01
CA LEU A 31 12.18 -21.63 1.77
C LEU A 31 10.70 -22.06 1.74
N SER A 32 10.14 -22.50 2.87
CA SER A 32 8.72 -22.86 2.97
C SER A 32 7.80 -21.64 2.88
N CYS A 33 8.21 -20.50 3.44
CA CYS A 33 7.49 -19.23 3.34
C CYS A 33 7.55 -18.62 1.93
N LEU A 34 8.58 -18.91 1.13
CA LEU A 34 8.60 -18.52 -0.29
C LEU A 34 7.48 -19.19 -1.10
N ILE A 35 7.08 -20.41 -0.73
CA ILE A 35 6.06 -21.21 -1.44
C ILE A 35 4.63 -20.75 -1.10
N SER A 36 4.38 -20.27 0.12
CA SER A 36 3.03 -19.92 0.58
C SER A 36 2.99 -18.61 1.34
N GLN A 37 2.17 -17.68 0.85
CA GLN A 37 1.90 -16.40 1.49
C GLN A 37 1.27 -16.57 2.89
N GLU A 38 0.47 -17.62 3.12
CA GLU A 38 -0.09 -17.93 4.44
C GLU A 38 1.01 -18.31 5.45
N LEU A 39 1.97 -19.14 5.02
CA LEU A 39 3.16 -19.48 5.83
C LEU A 39 4.03 -18.25 6.06
N ALA A 40 4.21 -17.40 5.06
CA ALA A 40 4.94 -16.14 5.20
C ALA A 40 4.29 -15.24 6.27
N LYS A 41 2.98 -14.95 6.17
CA LYS A 41 2.25 -14.17 7.19
C LYS A 41 2.33 -14.80 8.59
N LYS A 42 2.17 -16.13 8.70
CA LYS A 42 2.23 -16.85 9.99
C LYS A 42 3.60 -16.76 10.69
N TYR A 43 4.69 -16.80 9.92
CA TYR A 43 6.05 -16.89 10.48
C TYR A 43 6.91 -15.63 10.30
N PHE A 44 6.41 -14.54 9.69
CA PHE A 44 7.18 -13.30 9.49
C PHE A 44 7.76 -12.74 10.79
N ALA A 45 6.93 -12.62 11.83
CA ALA A 45 7.33 -12.12 13.15
C ALA A 45 8.45 -12.97 13.80
N LEU A 46 8.49 -14.28 13.52
CA LEU A 46 9.53 -15.18 14.01
C LEU A 46 10.88 -14.89 13.36
N PHE A 47 10.94 -14.56 12.06
CA PHE A 47 12.18 -14.11 11.44
C PHE A 47 12.67 -12.79 12.02
N VAL A 48 11.76 -11.84 12.29
CA VAL A 48 12.11 -10.57 12.96
C VAL A 48 12.63 -10.82 14.38
N GLN A 49 12.10 -11.80 15.11
CA GLN A 49 12.63 -12.21 16.42
C GLN A 49 14.03 -12.81 16.31
N VAL A 50 14.26 -13.77 15.40
CA VAL A 50 15.59 -14.37 15.17
C VAL A 50 16.62 -13.29 14.78
N LEU A 51 16.23 -12.35 13.92
CA LEU A 51 17.06 -11.22 13.50
C LEU A 51 17.46 -10.27 14.66
N ASN A 52 16.62 -10.13 15.69
CA ASN A 52 16.89 -9.22 16.81
C ASN A 52 17.53 -9.91 18.04
N PHE A 53 17.41 -11.23 18.19
CA PHE A 53 17.73 -11.93 19.45
C PHE A 53 18.58 -13.21 19.32
N ASP A 54 18.84 -13.72 18.12
CA ASP A 54 19.75 -14.86 17.91
C ASP A 54 21.21 -14.38 17.71
N SER A 55 22.14 -15.31 17.53
CA SER A 55 23.52 -15.09 17.08
C SER A 55 23.63 -14.74 15.60
N ASP A 56 24.75 -14.13 15.21
CA ASP A 56 25.05 -13.52 13.90
C ASP A 56 24.63 -14.39 12.69
N LEU A 57 24.97 -15.67 12.69
CA LEU A 57 24.74 -16.55 11.53
C LEU A 57 23.23 -16.84 11.27
N PRO A 58 22.41 -17.20 12.28
CA PRO A 58 20.95 -17.16 12.19
C PRO A 58 20.38 -15.76 11.88
N GLN A 59 20.92 -14.66 12.45
CA GLN A 59 20.43 -13.30 12.16
C GLN A 59 20.56 -12.95 10.68
N GLU A 60 21.76 -13.08 10.10
CA GLU A 60 22.03 -12.87 8.67
C GLU A 60 21.06 -13.66 7.79
N THR A 61 20.78 -14.90 8.19
CA THR A 61 19.95 -15.82 7.44
C THR A 61 18.47 -15.45 7.55
N ALA A 62 18.00 -15.04 8.73
CA ALA A 62 16.66 -14.51 8.91
C ALA A 62 16.44 -13.25 8.08
N LEU A 63 17.42 -12.34 8.04
CA LEU A 63 17.38 -11.13 7.22
C LEU A 63 17.30 -11.46 5.71
N LYS A 64 18.12 -12.40 5.23
CA LYS A 64 18.04 -12.91 3.85
C LYS A 64 16.64 -13.47 3.55
N CYS A 65 16.09 -14.30 4.44
CA CYS A 65 14.73 -14.85 4.30
C CYS A 65 13.64 -13.76 4.30
N ILE A 66 13.75 -12.73 5.13
CA ILE A 66 12.82 -11.58 5.15
C ILE A 66 12.82 -10.90 3.78
N PHE A 67 13.99 -10.56 3.22
CA PHE A 67 14.04 -9.94 1.90
C PHE A 67 13.50 -10.84 0.79
N ASP A 68 13.83 -12.14 0.79
CA ASP A 68 13.32 -13.07 -0.21
C ASP A 68 11.78 -13.20 -0.14
N ILE A 69 11.21 -13.25 1.07
CA ILE A 69 9.76 -13.22 1.32
C ILE A 69 9.12 -11.94 0.76
N LEU A 70 9.72 -10.78 1.01
CA LEU A 70 9.21 -9.48 0.56
C LEU A 70 9.37 -9.27 -0.96
N CYS A 71 10.44 -9.77 -1.57
CA CYS A 71 10.63 -9.73 -3.02
C CYS A 71 9.57 -10.58 -3.76
N ILE A 72 9.18 -11.74 -3.20
CA ILE A 72 8.14 -12.60 -3.78
C ILE A 72 6.75 -12.03 -3.50
N HIS A 73 6.36 -11.94 -2.22
CA HIS A 73 4.98 -11.64 -1.83
C HIS A 73 4.65 -10.14 -1.83
N GLY A 74 5.63 -9.26 -1.60
CA GLY A 74 5.41 -7.81 -1.48
C GLY A 74 5.02 -7.37 -0.06
N LEU A 75 5.12 -6.07 0.20
CA LEU A 75 4.97 -5.51 1.55
C LEU A 75 3.49 -5.38 1.96
N SER A 76 2.58 -5.13 1.01
CA SER A 76 1.11 -5.12 1.21
C SER A 76 0.54 -6.47 1.69
N CYS A 77 1.32 -7.56 1.63
CA CYS A 77 0.94 -8.82 2.25
C CYS A 77 0.93 -8.78 3.78
N PHE A 78 1.64 -7.83 4.40
CA PHE A 78 1.84 -7.75 5.85
C PHE A 78 1.13 -6.56 6.48
N ASP A 79 0.59 -5.65 5.66
CA ASP A 79 -0.38 -4.69 6.14
C ASP A 79 -1.63 -5.41 6.68
N HIS A 80 -2.15 -4.93 7.81
CA HIS A 80 -3.13 -5.65 8.61
C HIS A 80 -4.59 -5.21 8.31
N LYS A 81 -4.81 -4.50 7.20
CA LYS A 81 -6.13 -4.19 6.63
C LYS A 81 -6.68 -5.28 5.71
N SER A 82 -7.22 -6.35 6.30
CA SER A 82 -8.49 -6.96 5.88
C SER A 82 -8.68 -8.33 6.52
N ARG A 83 -9.55 -8.39 7.53
CA ARG A 83 -10.23 -9.64 7.90
C ARG A 83 -11.72 -9.51 8.20
N ASN A 84 -12.29 -8.32 8.01
CA ASN A 84 -13.69 -7.98 8.31
C ASN A 84 -14.36 -7.13 7.19
N LYS A 85 -14.24 -7.52 5.91
CA LYS A 85 -15.07 -6.93 4.83
C LYS A 85 -15.53 -7.94 3.77
N SER A 86 -15.72 -9.21 4.15
CA SER A 86 -16.37 -10.22 3.30
C SER A 86 -17.30 -11.13 4.10
N MET A 87 -18.41 -10.58 4.59
CA MET A 87 -19.63 -11.35 4.91
C MET A 87 -20.87 -10.46 5.15
N ASN A 88 -21.10 -9.48 4.28
CA ASN A 88 -22.47 -8.96 4.03
C ASN A 88 -22.83 -9.14 2.56
N LYS A 89 -23.16 -10.41 2.31
CA LYS A 89 -23.66 -11.06 1.10
C LYS A 89 -24.58 -10.17 0.24
N SER A 90 -24.15 -9.91 -0.99
CA SER A 90 -25.06 -9.53 -2.07
C SER A 90 -26.17 -10.58 -2.21
N LYS A 91 -27.42 -10.17 -2.02
CA LYS A 91 -28.57 -10.77 -2.68
C LYS A 91 -29.26 -9.67 -3.48
N SER A 92 -28.92 -9.63 -4.77
CA SER A 92 -29.71 -8.91 -5.76
C SER A 92 -31.10 -9.55 -5.86
N ASN A 93 -32.16 -8.75 -5.91
CA ASN A 93 -32.99 -8.63 -7.13
C ASN A 93 -34.20 -7.71 -6.95
N THR A 94 -34.39 -6.88 -7.98
CA THR A 94 -35.61 -6.21 -8.38
C THR A 94 -36.74 -7.22 -8.64
N MET A 95 -37.94 -6.99 -8.09
CA MET A 95 -39.21 -6.92 -8.84
C MET A 95 -40.40 -6.67 -7.91
N LEU A 96 -41.30 -5.78 -8.34
CA LEU A 96 -42.70 -5.76 -7.91
C LEU A 96 -43.44 -6.85 -8.69
N THR A 97 -44.31 -7.61 -8.03
CA THR A 97 -45.77 -7.72 -8.32
C THR A 97 -46.44 -8.68 -7.31
N ASP A 98 -47.77 -8.66 -7.35
CA ASP A 98 -48.75 -9.61 -6.80
C ASP A 98 -49.19 -9.44 -5.33
N ASP A 99 -50.36 -8.80 -5.24
CA ASP A 99 -51.58 -9.29 -4.58
C ASP A 99 -51.69 -9.27 -3.04
N ASN A 100 -52.53 -8.35 -2.57
CA ASN A 100 -53.58 -8.68 -1.60
C ASN A 100 -54.83 -7.83 -1.89
N GLU A 101 -55.84 -8.46 -2.46
CA GLU A 101 -57.22 -7.95 -2.45
C GLU A 101 -57.74 -7.90 -1.01
N ASN A 102 -58.44 -6.83 -0.63
CA ASN A 102 -59.57 -6.90 0.30
C ASN A 102 -60.41 -5.61 0.23
N ASP A 103 -61.66 -5.77 -0.20
CA ASP A 103 -62.63 -4.69 -0.31
C ASP A 103 -63.04 -4.11 1.06
N LYS A 104 -63.31 -2.79 1.10
CA LYS A 104 -64.67 -2.27 1.36
C LYS A 104 -64.81 -0.75 1.24
N GLU A 105 -65.80 -0.34 0.45
CA GLU A 105 -66.74 0.80 0.61
C GLU A 105 -66.28 2.00 1.47
N ASN A 106 -66.17 3.22 0.94
CA ASN A 106 -67.34 4.01 0.53
C ASN A 106 -66.99 5.29 -0.28
N GLN A 107 -67.94 5.71 -1.14
CA GLN A 107 -68.45 7.08 -1.39
C GLN A 107 -67.52 8.29 -1.05
N SER A 108 -67.32 9.33 -1.89
CA SER A 108 -68.24 9.91 -2.89
C SER A 108 -67.60 10.98 -3.81
N ILE A 109 -68.16 11.13 -5.02
CA ILE A 109 -68.55 12.42 -5.69
C ILE A 109 -67.51 13.27 -6.48
N HIS A 110 -67.83 13.42 -7.78
CA HIS A 110 -67.60 14.58 -8.70
C HIS A 110 -66.16 14.99 -9.11
N ASN A 111 -65.93 15.58 -10.30
CA ASN A 111 -66.66 15.48 -11.57
C ASN A 111 -65.77 15.97 -12.74
N ASN A 112 -66.11 15.50 -13.94
CA ASN A 112 -65.57 15.89 -15.24
C ASN A 112 -65.23 17.39 -15.46
N SER A 113 -64.08 17.66 -16.07
CA SER A 113 -64.05 18.32 -17.39
C SER A 113 -62.72 18.20 -18.14
N ARG A 114 -62.79 17.57 -19.32
CA ARG A 114 -62.66 18.22 -20.65
C ARG A 114 -61.47 19.19 -20.82
N ARG A 115 -60.51 18.87 -21.69
CA ARG A 115 -60.50 19.23 -23.14
C ARG A 115 -59.91 20.64 -23.35
N SER A 116 -58.99 20.95 -24.28
CA SER A 116 -58.09 20.20 -25.18
C SER A 116 -57.23 21.24 -25.94
N VAL A 117 -56.56 20.83 -27.02
CA VAL A 117 -55.99 21.64 -28.11
C VAL A 117 -54.57 22.19 -27.86
N ALA A 118 -53.81 22.19 -28.95
CA ALA A 118 -52.44 22.64 -29.09
C ALA A 118 -52.34 24.07 -29.65
N ASN A 119 -51.13 24.41 -30.10
CA ASN A 119 -50.60 25.62 -30.74
C ASN A 119 -49.70 26.42 -29.77
N ASP A 120 -48.42 26.68 -30.06
CA ASP A 120 -47.66 26.93 -31.31
C ASP A 120 -47.78 28.36 -31.85
N GLY A 121 -46.61 28.92 -32.19
CA GLY A 121 -46.37 30.33 -32.54
C GLY A 121 -46.46 31.31 -31.37
N THR A 122 -45.75 32.44 -31.35
CA THR A 122 -44.67 33.02 -32.19
C THR A 122 -44.19 34.30 -31.47
N GLU A 123 -42.98 34.81 -31.77
CA GLU A 123 -42.62 36.26 -31.94
C GLU A 123 -43.09 37.31 -30.87
N ASP A 124 -42.34 38.34 -30.46
CA ASP A 124 -41.05 38.88 -30.92
C ASP A 124 -40.43 39.78 -29.83
N MET A 125 -39.22 40.24 -30.15
CA MET A 125 -38.41 41.33 -29.60
C MET A 125 -39.17 42.62 -29.20
N ASP A 126 -38.60 43.35 -28.21
CA ASP A 126 -38.46 44.82 -28.08
C ASP A 126 -38.13 45.10 -26.58
N ASP A 127 -36.91 45.43 -26.14
CA ASP A 127 -35.97 46.55 -26.40
C ASP A 127 -36.18 47.76 -25.46
N ASP A 128 -35.08 48.49 -25.21
CA ASP A 128 -34.85 49.65 -24.33
C ASP A 128 -35.08 49.46 -22.80
N ASN A 129 -34.09 49.52 -21.88
CA ASN A 129 -32.95 50.43 -21.68
C ASN A 129 -33.33 51.81 -21.12
N ASP A 130 -33.27 51.96 -19.78
CA ASP A 130 -33.05 53.26 -19.15
C ASP A 130 -31.85 53.19 -18.18
N ARG A 131 -31.14 54.30 -18.05
CA ARG A 131 -29.84 54.44 -17.37
C ARG A 131 -29.95 55.38 -16.17
N THR A 132 -28.82 55.50 -15.47
CA THR A 132 -28.47 56.51 -14.46
C THR A 132 -28.95 56.17 -13.03
N ILE A 133 -28.18 56.45 -11.98
CA ILE A 133 -26.98 57.28 -11.86
C ILE A 133 -25.99 56.69 -10.82
N VAL A 134 -24.73 57.13 -10.92
CA VAL A 134 -23.56 56.99 -10.02
C VAL A 134 -23.85 57.02 -8.50
N ASP A 135 -22.97 56.64 -7.56
CA ASP A 135 -21.53 56.29 -7.55
C ASP A 135 -21.33 55.15 -6.49
N GLU A 136 -20.17 54.68 -6.01
CA GLU A 136 -18.77 55.16 -6.04
C GLU A 136 -17.78 53.96 -6.10
N SER A 137 -16.65 54.02 -5.38
CA SER A 137 -15.49 53.11 -5.32
C SER A 137 -15.53 52.03 -4.23
N ASP A 138 -15.04 50.82 -4.52
CA ASP A 138 -13.70 50.37 -4.06
C ASP A 138 -13.29 49.03 -4.70
N ALA A 139 -11.97 48.80 -4.81
CA ALA A 139 -11.39 47.79 -5.69
C ALA A 139 -10.59 46.70 -4.94
N GLU A 140 -10.52 45.52 -5.55
CA GLU A 140 -9.53 44.41 -5.38
C GLU A 140 -9.25 43.95 -3.93
N ASP A 141 -9.59 42.72 -3.55
CA ASP A 141 -8.79 41.53 -3.92
C ASP A 141 -9.64 40.24 -3.83
N VAL A 142 -9.32 39.24 -4.66
CA VAL A 142 -10.05 37.95 -4.76
C VAL A 142 -9.09 36.81 -4.46
N LEU A 143 -9.20 36.16 -3.30
CA LEU A 143 -8.61 34.82 -3.08
C LEU A 143 -9.18 34.07 -1.84
N CYS A 144 -9.38 32.76 -2.04
CA CYS A 144 -9.58 31.69 -1.04
C CYS A 144 -10.76 31.79 -0.05
N SER A 145 -11.93 31.32 -0.49
CA SER A 145 -12.88 30.61 0.38
C SER A 145 -12.64 29.10 0.30
N GLU A 146 -11.97 28.51 1.30
CA GLU A 146 -11.84 27.06 1.45
C GLU A 146 -13.09 26.48 2.16
N SER A 147 -13.90 25.69 1.47
CA SER A 147 -14.98 24.82 2.00
C SER A 147 -15.64 24.06 0.82
N GLU A 148 -15.92 22.76 0.81
CA GLU A 148 -15.69 21.66 1.76
C GLU A 148 -15.52 20.31 0.99
N GLY A 149 -14.92 19.31 1.64
CA GLY A 149 -15.22 17.88 1.42
C GLY A 149 -14.46 17.15 0.29
N GLN A 150 -14.18 15.84 0.40
CA GLN A 150 -14.51 14.87 1.46
C GLN A 150 -13.53 13.68 1.43
N ASN A 151 -13.06 13.28 2.62
CA ASN A 151 -12.76 11.91 3.09
C ASN A 151 -11.98 10.96 2.16
N SER A 152 -10.69 10.67 2.42
CA SER A 152 -10.13 9.81 3.49
C SER A 152 -10.36 8.29 3.28
N ASP A 153 -9.31 7.58 2.85
CA ASP A 153 -9.19 6.10 3.00
C ASP A 153 -7.71 5.58 2.95
N ASP A 154 -6.71 6.43 2.66
CA ASP A 154 -5.31 6.00 2.43
C ASP A 154 -4.42 5.89 3.71
N GLU A 155 -4.83 6.44 4.85
CA GLU A 155 -3.95 6.74 6.02
C GLU A 155 -3.34 5.55 6.78
N ASP A 156 -3.60 4.30 6.40
CA ASP A 156 -3.05 3.14 7.15
C ASP A 156 -2.58 1.94 6.29
N GLU A 157 -2.21 2.13 5.02
CA GLU A 157 -1.23 1.21 4.38
C GLU A 157 0.22 1.45 4.90
N ASP A 158 0.48 2.64 5.45
CA ASP A 158 1.81 3.08 5.90
C ASP A 158 2.31 2.41 7.19
N SER A 159 1.45 1.76 7.99
CA SER A 159 1.83 1.27 9.32
C SER A 159 2.88 0.16 9.30
N PHE A 160 2.79 -0.78 8.35
CA PHE A 160 3.83 -1.80 8.17
C PHE A 160 5.07 -1.24 7.45
N LEU A 161 4.87 -0.35 6.47
CA LEU A 161 5.96 0.25 5.70
C LEU A 161 6.89 1.10 6.58
N SER A 162 6.33 1.96 7.42
CA SER A 162 7.08 2.79 8.39
C SER A 162 7.88 1.92 9.37
N LEU A 163 7.23 0.97 10.06
CA LEU A 163 7.91 0.05 10.98
C LEU A 163 9.02 -0.76 10.29
N PHE A 164 8.82 -1.15 9.02
CA PHE A 164 9.84 -1.86 8.26
C PHE A 164 10.99 -0.95 7.83
N ILE A 165 10.72 0.30 7.44
CA ILE A 165 11.75 1.31 7.15
C ILE A 165 12.59 1.58 8.41
N ASP A 166 11.98 1.73 9.59
CA ASP A 166 12.68 1.92 10.87
C ASP A 166 13.58 0.70 11.20
N LEU A 167 13.05 -0.52 11.00
CA LEU A 167 13.81 -1.76 11.18
C LEU A 167 15.02 -1.82 10.23
N LEU A 168 14.83 -1.50 8.96
CA LEU A 168 15.91 -1.43 7.97
C LEU A 168 16.93 -0.35 8.31
N GLU A 169 16.47 0.81 8.78
CA GLU A 169 17.36 1.90 9.15
C GLU A 169 18.25 1.52 10.35
N LYS A 170 17.67 0.85 11.35
CA LYS A 170 18.41 0.25 12.49
C LYS A 170 19.48 -0.73 12.00
N HIS A 171 19.19 -1.58 11.02
CA HIS A 171 20.14 -2.57 10.52
C HIS A 171 21.24 -1.97 9.62
N LEU A 172 20.96 -0.89 8.88
CA LEU A 172 22.00 -0.10 8.19
C LEU A 172 22.97 0.58 9.16
N ASN A 173 22.51 0.93 10.37
CA ASN A 173 23.33 1.49 11.46
C ASN A 173 24.00 0.41 12.35
N SER A 174 23.87 -0.88 12.04
CA SER A 174 24.47 -1.93 12.87
C SER A 174 26.00 -1.95 12.75
N GLU A 175 26.70 -2.37 13.81
CA GLU A 175 28.17 -2.47 13.79
C GLU A 175 28.68 -3.60 12.86
N LEU A 176 27.83 -4.59 12.57
CA LEU A 176 28.18 -5.77 11.77
C LEU A 176 28.06 -5.49 10.26
N ASP A 177 29.19 -5.40 9.56
CA ASP A 177 29.23 -5.17 8.11
C ASP A 177 28.44 -6.19 7.30
N ALA A 178 28.38 -7.45 7.74
CA ALA A 178 27.55 -8.48 7.13
C ALA A 178 26.05 -8.08 7.13
N ILE A 179 25.55 -7.55 8.24
CA ILE A 179 24.16 -7.08 8.36
C ILE A 179 23.95 -5.80 7.54
N LYS A 180 24.87 -4.83 7.59
CA LYS A 180 24.82 -3.64 6.71
C LYS A 180 24.71 -4.03 5.23
N LEU A 181 25.58 -4.93 4.77
CA LEU A 181 25.66 -5.39 3.39
C LEU A 181 24.38 -6.10 2.95
N ILE A 182 23.88 -7.06 3.74
CA ILE A 182 22.64 -7.77 3.42
C ILE A 182 21.45 -6.79 3.39
N THR A 183 21.41 -5.84 4.33
CA THR A 183 20.36 -4.82 4.39
C THR A 183 20.37 -3.92 3.14
N ALA A 184 21.54 -3.40 2.75
CA ALA A 184 21.68 -2.60 1.53
C ALA A 184 21.34 -3.40 0.26
N GLN A 185 21.80 -4.65 0.16
CA GLN A 185 21.46 -5.54 -0.96
C GLN A 185 19.96 -5.82 -1.03
N GLY A 186 19.30 -6.03 0.11
CA GLY A 186 17.87 -6.24 0.21
C GLY A 186 17.05 -5.01 -0.18
N ILE A 187 17.41 -3.83 0.34
CA ILE A 187 16.78 -2.55 -0.05
C ILE A 187 16.93 -2.33 -1.55
N GLY A 188 18.14 -2.47 -2.09
CA GLY A 188 18.39 -2.26 -3.52
C GLY A 188 17.61 -3.22 -4.43
N LYS A 189 17.43 -4.48 -4.00
CA LYS A 189 16.53 -5.44 -4.68
C LYS A 189 15.07 -4.96 -4.63
N LEU A 190 14.55 -4.56 -3.47
CA LEU A 190 13.17 -4.09 -3.33
C LEU A 190 12.91 -2.82 -4.17
N PHE A 191 13.88 -1.91 -4.24
CA PHE A 191 13.83 -0.69 -5.06
C PHE A 191 13.84 -1.00 -6.56
N ILE A 192 14.73 -1.89 -7.04
CA ILE A 192 14.76 -2.30 -8.46
C ILE A 192 13.48 -3.04 -8.86
N LEU A 193 12.89 -3.82 -7.94
CA LEU A 193 11.62 -4.53 -8.17
C LEU A 193 10.38 -3.64 -8.05
N GLY A 194 10.52 -2.35 -7.70
CA GLY A 194 9.39 -1.43 -7.47
C GLY A 194 8.47 -1.86 -6.33
N ARG A 195 8.97 -2.68 -5.38
CA ARG A 195 8.17 -3.19 -4.24
C ARG A 195 8.19 -2.27 -3.01
N MET A 196 9.11 -1.32 -2.99
CA MET A 196 9.29 -0.33 -1.92
C MET A 196 10.02 0.88 -2.50
N TYR A 197 9.64 2.08 -2.07
CA TYR A 197 10.38 3.31 -2.34
C TYR A 197 10.50 4.10 -1.03
N SER A 198 11.69 4.62 -0.75
CA SER A 198 11.92 5.55 0.36
C SER A 198 13.10 6.46 0.00
N PRO A 199 12.89 7.79 -0.14
CA PRO A 199 13.98 8.72 -0.38
C PRO A 199 14.95 8.80 0.81
N GLN A 200 14.48 8.53 2.04
CA GLN A 200 15.31 8.47 3.24
C GLN A 200 16.33 7.32 3.15
N LEU A 201 15.86 6.10 2.84
CA LEU A 201 16.73 4.95 2.63
C LEU A 201 17.65 5.15 1.42
N LEU A 202 17.17 5.75 0.32
CA LEU A 202 18.02 6.05 -0.85
C LEU A 202 19.16 7.02 -0.49
N SER A 203 18.84 8.12 0.18
CA SER A 203 19.82 9.09 0.68
C SER A 203 20.86 8.42 1.58
N LYS A 204 20.39 7.57 2.50
CA LYS A 204 21.26 6.82 3.41
C LYS A 204 22.18 5.84 2.67
N LEU A 205 21.69 5.11 1.67
CA LEU A 205 22.52 4.25 0.83
C LEU A 205 23.59 5.05 0.04
N ILE A 206 23.27 6.26 -0.40
CA ILE A 206 24.25 7.14 -1.06
C ILE A 206 25.31 7.61 -0.05
N ILE A 207 24.92 7.98 1.18
CA ILE A 207 25.86 8.36 2.24
C ILE A 207 26.80 7.19 2.58
N LEU A 208 26.26 5.98 2.77
CA LEU A 208 27.05 4.75 3.01
C LEU A 208 27.98 4.38 1.84
N TRP A 209 27.74 4.88 0.63
CA TRP A 209 28.66 4.67 -0.52
C TRP A 209 29.91 5.55 -0.44
N TYR A 210 29.79 6.75 0.14
CA TYR A 210 30.88 7.71 0.33
C TYR A 210 31.58 7.59 1.69
N ASP A 211 31.01 6.83 2.63
CA ASP A 211 31.60 6.53 3.92
C ASP A 211 32.90 5.72 3.78
N PRO A 212 34.08 6.24 4.21
CA PRO A 212 35.34 5.52 4.12
C PRO A 212 35.41 4.29 5.04
N ASP A 213 34.59 4.25 6.10
CA ASP A 213 34.55 3.14 7.07
C ASP A 213 33.61 2.00 6.61
N SER A 214 33.02 2.11 5.41
CA SER A 214 32.15 1.09 4.82
C SER A 214 32.93 -0.05 4.14
N SER A 215 32.47 -1.29 4.33
CA SER A 215 33.05 -2.48 3.69
C SER A 215 33.17 -2.35 2.16
N GLU A 216 34.21 -2.95 1.58
CA GLU A 216 34.46 -2.84 0.14
C GLU A 216 33.33 -3.47 -0.68
N GLU A 217 32.78 -4.60 -0.22
CA GLU A 217 31.64 -5.30 -0.83
C GLU A 217 30.39 -4.43 -0.90
N LEU A 218 30.14 -3.61 0.13
CA LEU A 218 29.03 -2.66 0.16
C LEU A 218 29.25 -1.55 -0.87
N ARG A 219 30.46 -0.99 -0.95
CA ARG A 219 30.79 0.04 -1.94
C ARG A 219 30.74 -0.47 -3.38
N GLN A 220 31.19 -1.71 -3.61
CA GLN A 220 31.07 -2.38 -4.91
C GLN A 220 29.59 -2.60 -5.28
N PHE A 221 28.77 -3.11 -4.34
CA PHE A 221 27.33 -3.27 -4.55
C PHE A 221 26.64 -1.94 -4.90
N LEU A 222 26.87 -0.89 -4.11
CA LEU A 222 26.27 0.43 -4.30
C LEU A 222 26.70 1.08 -5.62
N GLY A 223 27.97 0.93 -6.00
CA GLY A 223 28.50 1.41 -7.29
C GLY A 223 27.86 0.74 -8.51
N VAL A 224 27.38 -0.50 -8.39
CA VAL A 224 26.60 -1.19 -9.44
C VAL A 224 25.11 -0.87 -9.35
N PHE A 225 24.57 -0.76 -8.13
CA PHE A 225 23.16 -0.50 -7.86
C PHE A 225 22.71 0.89 -8.31
N LEU A 226 23.41 1.97 -7.95
CA LEU A 226 22.97 3.35 -8.20
C LEU A 226 22.80 3.69 -9.70
N PRO A 227 23.72 3.28 -10.61
CA PRO A 227 23.52 3.44 -12.06
C PRO A 227 22.35 2.62 -12.61
N ILE A 228 22.13 1.40 -12.10
CA ILE A 228 21.00 0.55 -12.53
C ILE A 228 19.68 1.18 -12.09
N TYR A 229 19.57 1.60 -10.83
CA TYR A 229 18.35 2.18 -10.27
C TYR A 229 17.95 3.48 -10.99
N SER A 230 18.90 4.40 -11.22
CA SER A 230 18.65 5.62 -12.00
C SER A 230 18.25 5.32 -13.45
N GLY A 231 18.90 4.34 -14.10
CA GLY A 231 18.54 3.90 -15.45
C GLY A 231 17.18 3.21 -15.58
N VAL A 232 16.71 2.50 -14.54
CA VAL A 232 15.36 1.92 -14.48
C VAL A 232 14.32 3.02 -14.31
N ASN A 233 14.52 3.93 -13.35
CA ASN A 233 13.59 5.04 -13.08
C ASN A 233 13.47 5.99 -14.29
N MET A 234 14.59 6.34 -14.93
CA MET A 234 14.59 7.11 -16.18
C MET A 234 13.75 6.45 -17.29
N LYS A 235 13.79 5.11 -17.42
CA LYS A 235 12.98 4.37 -18.40
C LYS A 235 11.50 4.30 -18.01
N ALA A 236 11.17 4.27 -16.73
CA ALA A 236 9.78 4.33 -16.27
C ALA A 236 9.15 5.70 -16.59
N ASN A 237 9.88 6.78 -16.30
CA ASN A 237 9.44 8.15 -16.60
C ASN A 237 9.30 8.40 -18.12
N LEU A 238 10.19 7.84 -18.94
CA LEU A 238 10.10 7.91 -20.41
C LEU A 238 8.94 7.10 -21.01
N LYS A 239 8.37 6.14 -20.26
CA LYS A 239 7.18 5.38 -20.67
C LYS A 239 5.87 5.96 -20.14
N GLY A 240 5.92 6.91 -19.20
CA GLY A 240 4.74 7.48 -18.55
C GLY A 240 4.00 6.51 -17.63
N GLU A 241 4.62 5.39 -17.23
CA GLU A 241 3.95 4.32 -16.47
C GLU A 241 3.96 4.51 -14.95
N ASN A 242 4.77 5.42 -14.40
CA ASN A 242 4.65 5.87 -13.01
C ASN A 242 4.96 7.37 -12.92
N ALA A 243 3.97 8.16 -12.50
CA ALA A 243 4.19 9.48 -11.92
C ALA A 243 3.67 9.42 -10.49
N PHE A 244 4.54 9.78 -9.55
CA PHE A 244 4.40 9.69 -8.08
C PHE A 244 4.56 8.27 -7.51
#